data_AF-A0A7S3S8I8-F1
#
_entry.id   AF-A0A7S3S8I8-F1
#
_cell.length_a   1.000
_cell.length_b   1.000
_cell.length_c   1.000
_cell.angle_alpha   90.00
_cell.angle_beta   90.00
_cell.angle_gamma   90.00
#
_symmetry.space_group_name_H-M   'P 1'
#
loop_
_entity.id
_entity.type
_entity.pdbx_description
1 polymer ?
#
loop_
_entity_poly.entity_id
_entity_poly.type
_entity_poly.pdbx_seq_one_letter_code
_entity_poly.pdbx_strand_id
1 'polypeptide(L)'
;RLVDAIAPFWTKSAGEVPDLDANKLFATLKKVCDEWRKKEQFDTLDKKLQALLALATATSWFTNKQIEEIDTWLNEVAECGEEDDWMEKFPQQDLSECIVEKMKASDATVTVDKVGKAITIEYIGGTYGQGRHDGSVVLSDEAVKIYDSRYPGKYLYYTGDLPEDLEGLGWAMESTSWEYGQDE
;
A
#
# COMPACT_ATOMS: atom_id res chain seq x y z
N ARG A 1 2.35 6.50 -23.00
CA ARG A 1 2.76 7.54 -23.98
C ARG A 1 4.22 7.98 -23.84
N LEU A 2 4.73 8.25 -22.63
CA LEU A 2 6.18 8.51 -22.43
C LEU A 2 7.01 7.22 -22.52
N VAL A 3 6.54 6.14 -21.87
CA VAL A 3 7.18 4.81 -21.91
C VAL A 3 7.28 4.29 -23.35
N ASP A 4 6.24 4.44 -24.17
CA ASP A 4 6.21 3.94 -25.56
C ASP A 4 7.25 4.62 -26.48
N ALA A 5 7.65 5.85 -26.17
CA ALA A 5 8.66 6.59 -26.93
C ALA A 5 10.10 6.18 -26.57
N ILE A 6 10.32 5.69 -25.35
CA ILE A 6 11.65 5.36 -24.80
C ILE A 6 11.92 3.85 -24.84
N ALA A 7 10.86 3.03 -24.78
CA ALA A 7 10.91 1.56 -24.83
C ALA A 7 11.72 0.95 -26.00
N PRO A 8 11.85 1.58 -27.19
CA PRO A 8 12.69 1.01 -28.26
C PRO A 8 14.21 1.20 -28.03
N PHE A 9 14.60 2.04 -27.08
CA PHE A 9 15.98 2.53 -26.92
C PHE A 9 16.56 2.32 -25.52
N TRP A 10 15.73 2.08 -24.50
CA TRP A 10 16.17 1.96 -23.09
C TRP A 10 17.17 0.83 -22.80
N THR A 11 17.19 -0.24 -23.61
CA THR A 11 18.17 -1.33 -23.50
C THR A 11 19.44 -1.08 -24.33
N LYS A 12 19.45 -0.04 -25.17
CA LYS A 12 20.59 0.29 -26.03
C LYS A 12 21.61 1.14 -25.27
N SER A 13 22.87 1.03 -25.66
CA SER A 13 23.92 1.87 -25.08
C SER A 13 23.74 3.34 -25.48
N ALA A 14 24.29 4.27 -24.71
CA ALA A 14 24.10 5.70 -24.98
C ALA A 14 24.51 6.12 -26.40
N GLY A 15 25.54 5.48 -26.98
CA GLY A 15 26.02 5.77 -28.33
C GLY A 15 25.07 5.31 -29.45
N GLU A 16 24.08 4.48 -29.14
CA GLU A 16 23.11 3.92 -30.09
C GLU A 16 21.75 4.65 -30.04
N VAL A 17 21.61 5.63 -29.15
CA VAL A 17 20.41 6.46 -29.02
C VAL A 17 20.64 7.79 -29.74
N PRO A 18 19.93 8.06 -30.86
CA PRO A 18 20.07 9.31 -31.59
C PRO A 18 19.78 10.52 -30.68
N ASP A 19 20.62 11.55 -30.77
CA ASP A 19 20.48 12.83 -30.06
C ASP A 19 20.44 12.75 -28.52
N LEU A 20 20.88 11.62 -27.93
CA LEU A 20 20.96 11.47 -26.48
C LEU A 20 22.18 12.19 -25.91
N ASP A 21 21.93 13.27 -25.17
CA ASP A 21 22.92 13.90 -24.29
C ASP A 21 22.72 13.41 -22.86
N ALA A 22 23.43 12.34 -22.49
CA ALA A 22 23.35 11.72 -21.16
C ALA A 22 23.74 12.69 -20.03
N ASN A 23 24.66 13.63 -20.28
CA ASN A 23 25.07 14.61 -19.28
C ASN A 23 23.99 15.65 -19.03
N LYS A 24 23.33 16.12 -20.09
CA LYS A 24 22.19 17.03 -19.97
C LYS A 24 20.97 16.35 -19.34
N LEU A 25 20.75 15.08 -19.65
CA LEU A 25 19.71 14.28 -19.00
C LEU A 25 19.98 14.14 -17.50
N PHE A 26 21.21 13.79 -17.11
CA PHE A 26 21.63 13.73 -15.71
C PHE A 26 21.44 15.06 -14.97
N ALA A 27 21.87 16.18 -15.57
CA ALA A 27 21.67 17.51 -15.00
C ALA A 27 20.19 17.86 -14.84
N THR A 28 19.33 17.39 -15.76
CA THR A 28 17.88 17.58 -15.68
C THR A 28 17.29 16.76 -14.54
N LEU A 29 17.66 15.48 -14.39
CA LEU A 29 17.24 14.63 -13.28
C LEU A 29 17.62 15.25 -11.94
N LYS A 30 18.87 15.71 -11.80
CA LYS A 30 19.34 16.41 -10.60
C LYS A 30 18.48 17.62 -10.26
N LYS A 31 18.17 18.46 -11.25
CA LYS A 31 17.32 19.64 -11.06
C LYS A 31 15.90 19.25 -10.61
N VAL A 32 15.33 18.18 -11.18
CA VAL A 32 14.03 17.66 -10.77
C VAL A 32 14.07 17.18 -9.32
N CYS A 33 15.09 16.43 -8.91
CA CYS A 33 15.27 16.01 -7.52
C CYS A 33 15.44 17.21 -6.58
N ASP A 34 16.22 18.22 -6.96
CA ASP A 34 16.42 19.43 -6.16
C ASP A 34 15.13 20.27 -6.03
N GLU A 35 14.33 20.35 -7.09
CA GLU A 35 13.01 20.99 -7.07
C GLU A 35 12.01 20.19 -6.21
N TRP A 36 12.07 18.86 -6.27
CA TRP A 36 11.27 17.98 -5.42
C TRP A 36 11.64 18.15 -3.94
N ARG A 37 12.93 18.12 -3.57
CA ARG A 37 13.41 18.36 -2.20
C ARG A 37 12.94 19.71 -1.65
N LYS A 38 12.89 20.76 -2.47
CA LYS A 38 12.43 22.10 -2.08
C LYS A 38 10.93 22.19 -1.77
N LYS A 39 10.12 21.24 -2.24
CA LYS A 39 8.69 21.23 -1.94
C LYS A 39 8.40 20.78 -0.52
N GLU A 40 9.35 20.11 0.15
CA GLU A 40 9.22 19.60 1.52
C GLU A 40 7.95 18.76 1.75
N GLN A 41 7.42 18.13 0.69
CA GLN A 41 6.24 17.26 0.73
C GLN A 41 6.69 15.80 0.62
N PHE A 42 7.29 15.28 1.70
CA PHE A 42 7.83 13.92 1.77
C PHE A 42 6.81 12.89 2.30
N ASP A 43 5.63 13.37 2.72
CA ASP A 43 4.57 12.54 3.32
C ASP A 43 3.88 11.60 2.31
N THR A 44 4.06 11.86 1.01
CA THR A 44 3.50 11.05 -0.07
C THR A 44 4.57 10.66 -1.07
N LEU A 45 4.64 9.38 -1.41
CA LEU A 45 5.54 8.86 -2.43
C LEU A 45 5.27 9.49 -3.80
N ASP A 46 6.28 10.16 -4.38
CA ASP A 46 6.21 10.63 -5.77
C ASP A 46 6.50 9.48 -6.73
N LYS A 47 5.46 8.67 -7.01
CA LYS A 47 5.51 7.51 -7.91
C LYS A 47 6.06 7.85 -9.31
N LYS A 48 5.88 9.09 -9.78
CA LYS A 48 6.37 9.51 -11.10
C LYS A 48 7.87 9.76 -11.07
N LEU A 49 8.36 10.40 -10.01
CA LEU A 49 9.80 10.60 -9.81
C LEU A 49 10.51 9.28 -9.55
N GLN A 50 9.94 8.41 -8.70
CA GLN A 50 10.49 7.07 -8.44
C GLN A 50 10.62 6.25 -9.73
N ALA A 51 9.56 6.18 -10.54
CA ALA A 51 9.59 5.46 -11.82
C ALA A 51 10.61 6.05 -12.80
N LEU A 52 10.78 7.38 -12.81
CA LEU A 52 11.77 8.06 -13.65
C LEU A 52 13.20 7.71 -13.24
N LEU A 53 13.50 7.72 -11.93
CA LEU A 53 14.82 7.41 -11.39
C LEU A 53 15.14 5.92 -11.55
N ALA A 54 14.18 5.02 -11.32
CA ALA A 54 14.34 3.58 -11.55
C ALA A 54 14.60 3.26 -13.04
N LEU A 55 13.95 3.98 -13.96
CA LEU A 55 14.25 3.85 -15.38
C LEU A 55 15.69 4.30 -15.68
N ALA A 56 16.13 5.40 -15.08
CA ALA A 56 17.47 5.94 -15.28
C ALA A 56 18.56 4.97 -14.78
N THR A 57 18.40 4.35 -13.61
CA THR A 57 19.34 3.33 -13.09
C THR A 57 19.35 2.05 -13.93
N ALA A 58 18.23 1.68 -14.54
CA ALA A 58 18.15 0.50 -15.42
C ALA A 58 18.84 0.70 -16.78
N THR A 59 19.13 1.95 -17.19
CA THR A 59 19.79 2.23 -18.46
C THR A 59 21.31 2.12 -18.38
N SER A 60 21.95 1.79 -19.51
CA SER A 60 23.41 1.80 -19.64
C SER A 60 23.97 3.18 -20.05
N TRP A 61 23.20 4.24 -19.87
CA TRP A 61 23.52 5.57 -20.39
C TRP A 61 24.42 6.40 -19.48
N PHE A 62 24.45 6.06 -18.20
CA PHE A 62 25.15 6.81 -17.18
C PHE A 62 26.44 6.10 -16.76
N THR A 63 27.41 6.88 -16.28
CA THR A 63 28.61 6.32 -15.66
C THR A 63 28.26 5.69 -14.30
N ASN A 64 29.07 4.74 -13.82
CA ASN A 64 28.84 4.11 -12.50
C ASN A 64 28.64 5.14 -11.37
N LYS A 65 29.42 6.24 -11.37
CA LYS A 65 29.27 7.32 -10.38
C LYS A 65 27.91 8.02 -10.47
N GLN A 66 27.43 8.27 -11.69
CA GLN A 66 26.11 8.87 -11.90
C GLN A 66 25.01 7.90 -11.50
N ILE A 67 25.18 6.60 -11.74
CA ILE A 67 24.23 5.57 -11.29
C ILE A 67 24.16 5.54 -9.77
N GLU A 68 25.29 5.55 -9.06
CA GLU A 68 25.32 5.62 -7.58
C GLU A 68 24.59 6.86 -7.04
N GLU A 69 24.76 8.03 -7.68
CA GLU A 69 24.02 9.25 -7.30
C GLU A 69 22.51 9.12 -7.58
N ILE A 70 22.12 8.59 -8.74
CA ILE A 70 20.70 8.39 -9.09
C ILE A 70 20.07 7.36 -8.14
N ASP A 71 20.79 6.29 -7.80
CA ASP A 71 20.34 5.26 -6.86
C ASP A 71 20.12 5.83 -5.46
N THR A 72 21.01 6.74 -5.03
CA THR A 72 20.82 7.50 -3.79
C THR A 72 19.52 8.31 -3.82
N TRP A 73 19.25 9.04 -4.91
CA TRP A 73 18.01 9.81 -5.04
C TRP A 73 16.77 8.92 -5.16
N LEU A 74 16.90 7.76 -5.78
CA LEU A 74 15.82 6.78 -5.88
C LEU A 74 15.45 6.27 -4.50
N ASN A 75 16.43 5.94 -3.66
CA ASN A 75 16.21 5.51 -2.29
C ASN A 75 15.58 6.64 -1.45
N GLU A 76 16.10 7.88 -1.54
CA GLU A 76 15.48 9.04 -0.87
C GLU A 76 13.99 9.20 -1.23
N VAL A 77 13.64 9.05 -2.51
CA VAL A 77 12.24 9.15 -2.97
C VAL A 77 11.43 7.93 -2.55
N ALA A 78 12.01 6.73 -2.54
CA ALA A 78 11.34 5.49 -2.16
C ALA A 78 11.07 5.42 -0.64
N GLU A 79 11.92 6.05 0.18
CA GLU A 79 11.73 6.23 1.61
C GLU A 79 10.64 7.29 1.92
N CYS A 80 10.35 8.18 0.98
CA CYS A 80 9.26 9.14 1.13
C CYS A 80 7.91 8.46 0.92
N GLY A 81 7.00 8.63 1.88
CA GLY A 81 5.78 7.85 1.88
C GLY A 81 6.05 6.35 1.97
N GLU A 82 7.09 5.92 2.69
CA GLU A 82 6.85 4.86 3.68
C GLU A 82 5.70 5.38 4.55
N GLU A 83 4.48 5.23 4.03
CA GLU A 83 3.24 5.29 4.78
C GLU A 83 3.55 4.54 6.06
N ASP A 84 3.29 5.18 7.20
CA ASP A 84 2.96 4.48 8.45
C ASP A 84 2.44 3.11 8.05
N ASP A 85 3.20 2.03 8.29
CA ASP A 85 2.74 0.69 7.97
C ASP A 85 1.44 0.58 8.75
N TRP A 86 0.31 0.78 8.08
CA TRP A 86 -0.92 1.11 8.78
C TRP A 86 -1.29 -0.06 9.68
N MET A 87 -0.81 -1.25 9.33
CA MET A 87 -0.86 -2.47 10.12
C MET A 87 -0.19 -2.34 11.50
N GLU A 88 0.83 -1.48 11.66
CA GLU A 88 1.44 -1.14 12.96
C GLU A 88 0.50 -0.34 13.87
N LYS A 89 -0.47 0.40 13.31
CA LYS A 89 -1.55 1.05 14.09
C LYS A 89 -2.54 0.03 14.66
N PHE A 90 -2.41 -1.23 14.27
CA PHE A 90 -3.23 -2.35 14.71
C PHE A 90 -2.39 -3.47 15.36
N PRO A 91 -1.89 -3.28 16.59
CA PRO A 91 -1.23 -4.34 17.34
C PRO A 91 -2.11 -5.59 17.42
N GLN A 92 -1.54 -6.77 17.15
CA GLN A 92 -2.31 -8.02 17.06
C GLN A 92 -3.10 -8.34 18.34
N GLN A 93 -2.51 -8.09 19.51
CA GLN A 93 -3.18 -8.32 20.78
C GLN A 93 -4.41 -7.42 20.91
N ASP A 94 -4.24 -6.13 20.72
CA ASP A 94 -5.32 -5.14 20.88
C ASP A 94 -6.42 -5.31 19.83
N LEU A 95 -6.06 -5.72 18.61
CA LEU A 95 -7.01 -6.12 17.57
C LEU A 95 -7.88 -7.28 18.02
N SER A 96 -7.26 -8.34 18.56
CA SER A 96 -8.00 -9.52 19.01
C SER A 96 -8.97 -9.17 20.14
N GLU A 97 -8.54 -8.34 21.10
CA GLU A 97 -9.35 -7.87 22.21
C GLU A 97 -10.52 -6.99 21.72
N CYS A 98 -10.25 -6.07 20.80
CA CYS A 98 -11.28 -5.22 20.18
C CYS A 98 -12.36 -6.06 19.49
N ILE A 99 -11.97 -7.05 18.68
CA ILE A 99 -12.93 -7.90 17.96
C ILE A 99 -13.72 -8.79 18.93
N VAL A 100 -13.06 -9.36 19.93
CA VAL A 100 -13.73 -10.12 21.01
C VAL A 100 -14.77 -9.28 21.73
N GLU A 101 -14.42 -8.04 22.10
CA GLU A 101 -15.32 -7.13 22.79
C GLU A 101 -16.50 -6.71 21.91
N LYS A 102 -16.22 -6.17 20.72
CA LYS A 102 -17.23 -5.57 19.84
C LYS A 102 -18.15 -6.60 19.22
N MET A 103 -17.61 -7.73 18.77
CA MET A 103 -18.42 -8.80 18.21
C MET A 103 -18.97 -9.75 19.28
N LYS A 104 -18.60 -9.58 20.56
CA LYS A 104 -18.97 -10.52 21.64
C LYS A 104 -18.54 -11.96 21.35
N ALA A 105 -17.40 -12.11 20.67
CA ALA A 105 -16.82 -13.41 20.37
C ALA A 105 -16.23 -14.03 21.64
N SER A 106 -16.01 -15.34 21.64
CA SER A 106 -15.32 -16.02 22.74
C SER A 106 -13.80 -16.03 22.59
N ASP A 107 -13.32 -15.96 21.35
CA ASP A 107 -11.91 -15.98 21.02
C ASP A 107 -11.68 -15.35 19.64
N ALA A 108 -10.47 -14.83 19.41
CA ALA A 108 -10.05 -14.27 18.13
C ALA A 108 -8.55 -14.48 17.88
N THR A 109 -8.19 -14.90 16.66
CA THR A 109 -6.80 -15.11 16.22
C THR A 109 -6.49 -14.19 15.06
N VAL A 110 -5.36 -13.47 15.15
CA VAL A 110 -4.93 -12.48 14.15
C VAL A 110 -3.82 -13.06 13.28
N THR A 111 -3.97 -12.92 11.96
CA THR A 111 -2.95 -13.24 10.96
C THR A 111 -2.67 -11.99 10.14
N VAL A 112 -1.39 -11.62 10.02
CA VAL A 112 -0.94 -10.46 9.25
C VAL A 112 -0.24 -10.94 7.98
N ASP A 113 -0.79 -10.60 6.82
CA ASP A 113 -0.16 -10.78 5.52
C ASP A 113 0.44 -9.45 5.04
N LYS A 114 1.74 -9.30 5.29
CA LYS A 114 2.49 -8.10 4.87
C LYS A 114 2.60 -7.96 3.35
N VAL A 115 2.55 -9.06 2.60
CA VAL A 115 2.70 -9.04 1.15
C VAL A 115 1.37 -8.65 0.50
N GLY A 116 0.29 -9.24 0.97
CA GLY A 116 -1.08 -8.92 0.55
C GLY A 116 -1.65 -7.64 1.17
N LYS A 117 -0.89 -6.96 2.05
CA LYS A 117 -1.32 -5.79 2.84
C LYS A 117 -2.69 -5.99 3.49
N ALA A 118 -2.84 -7.10 4.19
CA ALA A 118 -4.10 -7.47 4.82
C ALA A 118 -3.91 -8.06 6.22
N ILE A 119 -4.83 -7.74 7.12
CA ILE A 119 -4.94 -8.34 8.44
C ILE A 119 -6.25 -9.15 8.47
N THR A 120 -6.14 -10.44 8.78
CA THR A 120 -7.30 -11.31 8.96
C THR A 120 -7.43 -11.67 10.44
N ILE A 121 -8.61 -11.45 10.99
CA ILE A 121 -8.97 -11.81 12.37
C ILE A 121 -10.05 -12.87 12.32
N GLU A 122 -9.69 -14.12 12.60
CA GLU A 122 -10.64 -15.22 12.72
C GLU A 122 -11.22 -15.25 14.13
N TYR A 123 -12.55 -15.36 14.27
CA TYR A 123 -13.22 -15.33 15.56
C TYR A 123 -14.19 -16.49 15.75
N ILE A 124 -14.42 -16.87 17.02
CA ILE A 124 -15.36 -17.93 17.42
C ILE A 124 -16.55 -17.32 18.14
N GLY A 125 -17.76 -17.60 17.66
CA GLY A 125 -19.01 -17.27 18.31
C GLY A 125 -19.30 -15.78 18.43
N GLY A 126 -18.88 -14.98 17.45
CA GLY A 126 -19.19 -13.56 17.32
C GLY A 126 -20.65 -13.33 16.91
N THR A 127 -21.17 -12.14 17.19
CA THR A 127 -22.54 -11.72 16.87
C THR A 127 -22.49 -10.49 15.97
N TYR A 128 -22.78 -10.71 14.70
CA TYR A 128 -22.88 -9.64 13.72
C TYR A 128 -23.94 -10.00 12.66
N GLY A 129 -24.86 -9.10 12.34
CA GLY A 129 -25.98 -9.41 11.45
C GLY A 129 -26.93 -10.50 12.00
N GLN A 130 -26.97 -11.69 11.38
CA GLN A 130 -27.98 -12.74 11.59
C GLN A 130 -27.69 -13.71 12.76
N GLY A 131 -27.17 -13.20 13.87
CA GLY A 131 -26.96 -13.97 15.10
C GLY A 131 -25.56 -14.55 15.26
N ARG A 132 -25.40 -15.45 16.24
CA ARG A 132 -24.09 -15.93 16.70
C ARG A 132 -23.46 -16.91 15.70
N HIS A 133 -22.20 -16.69 15.33
CA HIS A 133 -21.47 -17.50 14.36
C HIS A 133 -19.96 -17.35 14.48
N ASP A 134 -19.24 -18.26 13.82
CA ASP A 134 -17.80 -18.18 13.64
C ASP A 134 -17.52 -17.52 12.27
N GLY A 135 -16.42 -16.80 12.15
CA GLY A 135 -16.15 -16.04 10.94
C GLY A 135 -14.80 -15.37 10.96
N SER A 136 -14.61 -14.42 10.04
CA SER A 136 -13.41 -13.60 10.00
C SER A 136 -13.71 -12.15 9.66
N VAL A 137 -12.89 -11.25 10.21
CA VAL A 137 -12.82 -9.84 9.82
C VAL A 137 -11.53 -9.65 9.03
N VAL A 138 -11.62 -9.06 7.85
CA VAL A 138 -10.46 -8.77 6.99
C VAL A 138 -10.35 -7.28 6.83
N LEU A 139 -9.21 -6.72 7.24
CA LEU A 139 -8.83 -5.34 6.99
C LEU A 139 -7.78 -5.31 5.87
N SER A 140 -8.01 -4.51 4.85
CA SER A 140 -7.01 -4.16 3.84
C SER A 140 -6.98 -2.65 3.64
N ASP A 141 -6.07 -2.19 2.78
CA ASP A 141 -6.01 -0.80 2.31
C ASP A 141 -7.27 -0.35 1.54
N GLU A 142 -8.03 -1.29 0.99
CA GLU A 142 -9.23 -1.01 0.19
C GLU A 142 -10.55 -1.17 0.95
N ALA A 143 -10.63 -2.07 1.92
CA ALA A 143 -11.90 -2.42 2.55
C ALA A 143 -11.77 -3.06 3.94
N VAL A 144 -12.84 -2.93 4.73
CA VAL A 144 -13.10 -3.80 5.88
C VAL A 144 -14.23 -4.75 5.52
N LYS A 145 -13.98 -6.06 5.63
CA LYS A 145 -14.95 -7.11 5.31
C LYS A 145 -15.17 -8.04 6.50
N ILE A 146 -16.39 -8.54 6.64
CA ILE A 146 -16.76 -9.57 7.62
C ILE A 146 -17.34 -10.78 6.87
N TYR A 147 -16.75 -11.94 7.08
CA TYR A 147 -17.19 -13.21 6.52
C TYR A 147 -17.85 -14.06 7.60
N ASP A 148 -18.98 -14.67 7.26
CA ASP A 148 -19.66 -15.67 8.08
C ASP A 148 -19.30 -17.05 7.52
N SER A 149 -18.67 -17.91 8.35
CA SER A 149 -18.26 -19.25 7.95
C SER A 149 -19.41 -20.14 7.45
N ARG A 150 -20.66 -19.84 7.84
CA ARG A 150 -21.87 -20.54 7.39
C ARG A 150 -22.24 -20.23 5.95
N TYR A 151 -21.76 -19.12 5.40
CA TYR A 151 -22.08 -18.65 4.05
C TYR A 151 -20.80 -18.35 3.25
N PRO A 152 -20.06 -19.38 2.82
CA PRO A 152 -18.82 -19.20 2.06
C PRO A 152 -19.00 -18.33 0.81
N GLY A 153 -18.04 -17.44 0.58
CA GLY A 153 -18.03 -16.51 -0.56
C GLY A 153 -18.97 -15.31 -0.42
N LYS A 154 -19.68 -15.18 0.72
CA LYS A 154 -20.48 -13.99 1.03
C LYS A 154 -19.85 -13.21 2.17
N TYR A 155 -19.89 -11.89 2.07
CA TYR A 155 -19.35 -11.01 3.08
C TYR A 155 -20.21 -9.77 3.28
N LEU A 156 -20.03 -9.13 4.42
CA LEU A 156 -20.42 -7.75 4.64
C LEU A 156 -19.20 -6.87 4.42
N TYR A 157 -19.33 -5.78 3.69
CA TYR A 157 -18.26 -4.78 3.56
C TYR A 157 -18.70 -3.45 4.15
N TYR A 158 -17.76 -2.79 4.80
CA TYR A 158 -18.01 -1.51 5.45
C TYR A 158 -18.07 -0.40 4.40
N THR A 159 -19.12 0.42 4.45
CA THR A 159 -19.34 1.52 3.50
C THR A 159 -19.03 2.90 4.09
N GLY A 160 -18.56 2.95 5.33
CA GLY A 160 -18.07 4.18 5.96
C GLY A 160 -16.60 4.47 5.63
N ASP A 161 -16.05 5.49 6.29
CA ASP A 161 -14.63 5.81 6.18
C ASP A 161 -13.76 4.71 6.79
N LEU A 162 -12.72 4.28 6.09
CA LEU A 162 -11.85 3.20 6.57
C LEU A 162 -11.23 3.55 7.93
N PRO A 163 -11.16 2.59 8.86
CA PRO A 163 -10.58 2.84 10.17
C PRO A 163 -9.08 3.08 10.05
N GLU A 164 -8.62 4.22 10.59
CA GLU A 164 -7.20 4.57 10.63
C GLU A 164 -6.49 3.98 11.87
N ASP A 165 -7.26 3.57 12.89
CA ASP A 165 -6.79 2.99 14.15
C ASP A 165 -7.83 2.06 14.80
N LEU A 166 -7.50 1.53 15.98
CA LEU A 166 -8.36 0.63 16.76
C LEU A 166 -9.68 1.26 17.21
N GLU A 167 -9.71 2.57 17.48
CA GLU A 167 -10.94 3.27 17.89
C GLU A 167 -11.90 3.36 16.70
N GLY A 168 -11.38 3.76 15.53
CA GLY A 168 -12.12 3.76 14.28
C GLY A 168 -12.64 2.37 13.90
N LEU A 169 -11.85 1.32 14.11
CA LEU A 169 -12.30 -0.06 13.88
C LEU A 169 -13.43 -0.43 14.83
N GLY A 170 -13.33 -0.03 16.11
CA GLY A 170 -14.38 -0.24 17.10
C GLY A 170 -15.70 0.43 16.69
N TRP A 171 -15.65 1.65 16.16
CA TRP A 171 -16.82 2.34 15.62
C TRP A 171 -17.39 1.66 14.38
N ALA A 172 -16.51 1.17 13.48
CA ALA A 172 -16.96 0.44 12.29
C ALA A 172 -17.74 -0.83 12.68
N MET A 173 -17.26 -1.58 13.69
CA MET A 173 -17.93 -2.79 14.18
C MET A 173 -19.28 -2.53 14.86
N GLU A 174 -19.52 -1.32 15.37
CA GLU A 174 -20.80 -0.92 15.98
C GLU A 174 -21.74 -0.21 14.98
N SER A 175 -21.24 0.07 13.78
CA SER A 175 -21.95 0.84 12.76
C SER A 175 -23.05 0.04 12.06
N THR A 176 -23.97 0.77 11.44
CA THR A 176 -25.00 0.20 10.55
C THR A 176 -24.64 0.32 9.07
N SER A 177 -23.49 0.93 8.75
CA SER A 177 -23.00 1.19 7.40
C SER A 177 -22.33 -0.03 6.77
N TRP A 178 -23.11 -1.09 6.55
CA TRP A 178 -22.62 -2.36 6.03
C TRP A 178 -23.53 -2.86 4.92
N GLU A 179 -22.92 -3.29 3.83
CA GLU A 179 -23.62 -3.85 2.69
C GLU A 179 -23.15 -5.26 2.37
N TYR A 180 -24.01 -6.04 1.73
CA TYR A 180 -23.69 -7.40 1.32
C TYR A 180 -22.90 -7.41 0.02
N GLY A 181 -21.78 -8.12 0.03
CA GLY A 181 -21.01 -8.49 -1.15
C GLY A 181 -20.92 -10.00 -1.30
N GLN A 182 -20.46 -10.41 -2.47
CA GLN A 182 -20.17 -11.81 -2.80
C GLN A 182 -18.90 -11.84 -3.65
N ASP A 183 -18.00 -12.78 -3.35
CA ASP A 183 -16.84 -13.02 -4.20
C ASP A 183 -17.30 -13.58 -5.56
N GLU A 184 -16.70 -13.09 -6.65
CA GLU A 184 -16.98 -13.56 -8.03
C GLU A 184 -16.45 -14.97 -8.32
#